data_AF-Q5D9R1-F1
#
_entry.id   AF-Q5D9R1-F1
#
_cell.length_a   1.000
_cell.length_b   1.000
_cell.length_c   1.000
_cell.angle_alpha   90.00
_cell.angle_beta   90.00
_cell.angle_gamma   90.00
#
_symmetry.space_group_name_H-M   'P 1'
#
loop_
_entity.id
_entity.type
_entity.pdbx_description
1 polymer ?
#
loop_
_entity_poly.entity_id
_entity_poly.type
_entity_poly.pdbx_seq_one_letter_code
_entity_poly.pdbx_strand_id
1 'polypeptide(L)'
;MMLLLLLYINVSLMLIHESTQLKHPREEIIRIKDNILNIEEGLQRRLRRTRTAKLNIQEKEVALKSYLKNQNRSVDEFISCVQINLRSNRGKNFTEAISQFMKIKTVLGTKYYNDTIETWNNCFSKMNAKFEEDIVNHRIDKCNKLITQTIPGLGLLRKFIIEYYDNNFEYNKWLFIHEALKNIVEEHENSGVL
;
A
#
# COMPACT_ATOMS: atom_id res chain seq x y z
N MET A 1 1.91 -11.22 -0.30
CA MET A 1 1.97 -10.50 -1.59
C MET A 1 0.81 -10.85 -2.51
N MET A 2 0.49 -12.13 -2.72
CA MET A 2 -0.59 -12.57 -3.61
C MET A 2 -1.99 -12.05 -3.22
N LEU A 3 -2.30 -11.96 -1.92
CA LEU A 3 -3.60 -11.47 -1.43
C LEU A 3 -3.82 -9.96 -1.64
N LEU A 4 -2.77 -9.14 -1.52
CA LEU A 4 -2.83 -7.70 -1.82
C LEU A 4 -3.00 -7.45 -3.32
N LEU A 5 -2.40 -8.28 -4.16
CA LEU A 5 -2.56 -8.24 -5.60
C LEU A 5 -3.98 -8.64 -6.03
N LEU A 6 -4.54 -9.68 -5.40
CA LEU A 6 -5.93 -10.09 -5.61
C LEU A 6 -6.91 -9.01 -5.14
N LEU A 7 -6.59 -8.34 -4.03
CA LEU A 7 -7.36 -7.19 -3.57
C LEU A 7 -7.32 -6.06 -4.61
N TYR A 8 -6.15 -5.76 -5.15
CA TYR A 8 -6.00 -4.73 -6.16
C TYR A 8 -6.84 -5.04 -7.42
N ILE A 9 -6.70 -6.25 -7.96
CA ILE A 9 -7.38 -6.68 -9.20
C ILE A 9 -8.89 -6.56 -9.06
N ASN A 10 -9.46 -7.08 -7.98
CA ASN A 10 -10.91 -7.11 -7.84
C ASN A 10 -11.50 -5.68 -7.66
N VAL A 11 -10.82 -4.72 -7.01
CA VAL A 11 -11.40 -3.38 -6.75
C VAL A 11 -11.29 -2.57 -8.03
N SER A 12 -10.19 -2.73 -8.78
CA SER A 12 -10.08 -2.15 -10.12
C SER A 12 -11.18 -2.68 -11.04
N LEU A 13 -11.44 -3.98 -11.05
CA LEU A 13 -12.52 -4.59 -11.84
C LEU A 13 -13.92 -4.09 -11.43
N MET A 14 -14.14 -3.86 -10.14
CA MET A 14 -15.37 -3.25 -9.66
C MET A 14 -15.52 -1.83 -10.19
N LEU A 15 -14.48 -1.00 -10.06
CA LEU A 15 -14.55 0.40 -10.48
C LEU A 15 -14.74 0.52 -12.00
N ILE A 16 -14.13 -0.38 -12.77
CA ILE A 16 -14.41 -0.56 -14.20
C ILE A 16 -15.88 -0.93 -14.43
N HIS A 17 -16.39 -1.97 -13.76
CA HIS A 17 -17.76 -2.42 -13.97
C HIS A 17 -18.78 -1.33 -13.60
N GLU A 18 -18.57 -0.60 -12.51
CA GLU A 18 -19.54 0.42 -12.07
C GLU A 18 -19.48 1.70 -12.90
N SER A 19 -18.31 2.06 -13.42
CA SER A 19 -18.18 3.18 -14.35
C SER A 19 -18.90 2.94 -15.66
N THR A 20 -19.00 1.67 -16.11
CA THR A 20 -19.79 1.30 -17.30
C THR A 20 -21.29 1.55 -17.12
N GLN A 21 -21.79 1.61 -15.88
CA GLN A 21 -23.22 1.78 -15.57
C GLN A 21 -23.58 3.22 -15.21
N LEU A 22 -22.62 4.02 -14.74
CA LEU A 22 -22.83 5.41 -14.34
C LEU A 22 -22.53 6.38 -15.49
N LYS A 23 -23.58 6.99 -16.04
CA LYS A 23 -23.44 8.14 -16.94
C LYS A 23 -23.10 9.38 -16.12
N HIS A 24 -21.83 9.79 -16.16
CA HIS A 24 -21.35 11.02 -15.55
C HIS A 24 -21.55 12.22 -16.49
N PRO A 25 -21.94 13.39 -15.99
CA PRO A 25 -21.94 14.62 -16.77
C PRO A 25 -20.53 14.95 -17.29
N ARG A 26 -20.45 15.58 -18.47
CA ARG A 26 -19.18 15.96 -19.11
C ARG A 26 -18.24 16.76 -18.18
N GLU A 27 -18.80 17.65 -17.37
CA GLU A 27 -18.07 18.47 -16.40
C GLU A 27 -17.48 17.64 -15.23
N GLU A 28 -18.10 16.52 -14.87
CA GLU A 28 -17.57 15.58 -13.89
C GLU A 28 -16.40 14.78 -14.50
N ILE A 29 -16.52 14.37 -15.76
CA ILE A 29 -15.44 13.69 -16.49
C ILE A 29 -14.20 14.58 -16.67
N ILE A 30 -14.39 15.87 -16.99
CA ILE A 30 -13.27 16.83 -17.07
C ILE A 30 -12.57 16.93 -15.70
N ARG A 31 -13.33 17.05 -14.61
CA ARG A 31 -12.76 17.08 -13.25
C ARG A 31 -12.02 15.79 -12.88
N ILE A 32 -12.53 14.63 -13.31
CA ILE A 32 -11.86 13.34 -13.10
C ILE A 32 -10.53 13.31 -13.86
N LYS A 33 -10.49 13.79 -15.12
CA LYS A 33 -9.26 13.91 -15.92
C LYS A 33 -8.21 14.81 -15.26
N ASP A 34 -8.63 15.98 -14.76
CA ASP A 34 -7.73 16.89 -14.04
C ASP A 34 -7.17 16.23 -12.77
N ASN A 35 -8.00 15.48 -12.04
CA ASN A 35 -7.55 14.74 -10.86
C ASN A 35 -6.58 13.61 -11.21
N ILE A 36 -6.77 12.90 -12.33
CA ILE A 36 -5.83 11.88 -12.81
C ILE A 36 -4.44 12.49 -13.00
N LEU A 37 -4.35 13.63 -13.72
CA LEU A 37 -3.08 14.32 -13.97
C LEU A 37 -2.38 14.73 -12.66
N ASN A 38 -3.13 15.32 -11.73
CA ASN A 38 -2.61 15.73 -10.43
C ASN A 38 -2.09 14.53 -9.61
N ILE A 39 -2.80 13.40 -9.64
CA ILE A 39 -2.39 12.17 -8.97
C ILE A 39 -1.14 11.60 -9.64
N GLU A 40 -1.06 11.60 -10.97
CA GLU A 40 0.08 11.09 -11.73
C GLU A 40 1.38 11.82 -11.36
N GLU A 41 1.36 13.16 -11.30
CA GLU A 41 2.51 13.94 -10.83
C GLU A 41 2.90 13.56 -9.39
N GLY A 42 1.91 13.41 -8.51
CA GLY A 42 2.10 12.97 -7.13
C GLY A 42 2.75 11.59 -7.04
N LEU A 43 2.31 10.65 -7.88
CA LEU A 43 2.84 9.28 -7.96
C LEU A 43 4.29 9.27 -8.41
N GLN A 44 4.66 10.05 -9.42
CA GLN A 44 6.06 10.13 -9.87
C GLN A 44 6.98 10.65 -8.75
N ARG A 45 6.57 11.70 -8.04
CA ARG A 45 7.34 12.24 -6.89
C ARG A 45 7.48 11.20 -5.78
N ARG A 46 6.40 10.48 -5.45
CA ARG A 46 6.41 9.43 -4.42
C ARG A 46 7.27 8.25 -4.83
N LEU A 47 7.20 7.79 -6.07
CA LEU A 47 8.03 6.71 -6.59
C LEU A 47 9.52 7.03 -6.44
N ARG A 48 9.93 8.26 -6.77
CA ARG A 48 11.31 8.73 -6.56
C ARG A 48 11.70 8.65 -5.08
N ARG A 49 10.88 9.18 -4.18
CA ARG A 49 11.12 9.12 -2.72
C ARG A 49 11.24 7.68 -2.20
N THR A 50 10.35 6.78 -2.64
CA THR A 50 10.38 5.36 -2.28
C THR A 50 11.67 4.70 -2.74
N ARG A 51 12.13 5.00 -3.97
CA ARG A 51 13.41 4.48 -4.50
C ARG A 51 14.60 5.00 -3.70
N THR A 52 14.63 6.30 -3.38
CA THR A 52 15.68 6.89 -2.54
C THR A 52 15.71 6.28 -1.14
N ALA A 53 14.56 6.11 -0.49
CA ALA A 53 14.48 5.47 0.81
C ALA A 53 15.00 4.01 0.77
N LYS A 54 14.67 3.26 -0.31
CA LYS A 54 15.18 1.90 -0.51
C LYS A 54 16.71 1.87 -0.63
N LEU A 55 17.29 2.78 -1.40
CA LEU A 55 18.75 2.90 -1.53
C LEU A 55 19.40 3.23 -0.19
N ASN A 56 18.84 4.20 0.55
CA ASN A 56 19.33 4.56 1.88
C ASN A 56 19.28 3.40 2.88
N ILE A 57 18.25 2.54 2.81
CA ILE A 57 18.18 1.30 3.60
C ILE A 57 19.34 0.38 3.23
N GLN A 58 19.54 0.11 1.93
CA GLN A 58 20.58 -0.79 1.45
C GLN A 58 21.98 -0.30 1.85
N GLU A 59 22.27 0.98 1.65
CA GLU A 59 23.55 1.59 2.03
C GLU A 59 23.79 1.50 3.55
N LYS A 60 22.77 1.82 4.36
CA LYS A 60 22.92 1.75 5.82
C LYS A 60 23.00 0.32 6.34
N GLU A 61 22.27 -0.60 5.76
CA GLU A 61 22.34 -2.02 6.11
C GLU A 61 23.74 -2.59 5.82
N VAL A 62 24.31 -2.29 4.64
CA VAL A 62 25.69 -2.70 4.29
C VAL A 62 26.71 -2.10 5.25
N ALA A 63 26.61 -0.81 5.55
CA ALA A 63 27.52 -0.14 6.49
C ALA A 63 27.45 -0.74 7.91
N LEU A 64 26.23 -1.01 8.41
CA LEU A 64 25.99 -1.64 9.70
C LEU A 64 26.52 -3.07 9.74
N LYS A 65 26.25 -3.87 8.71
CA LYS A 65 26.76 -5.25 8.60
C LYS A 65 28.27 -5.30 8.61
N SER A 66 28.93 -4.40 7.87
CA SER A 66 30.40 -4.29 7.87
C SER A 66 30.94 -3.94 9.25
N TYR A 67 30.39 -2.91 9.90
CA TYR A 67 30.78 -2.49 11.24
C TYR A 67 30.62 -3.61 12.29
N LEU A 68 29.50 -4.33 12.25
CA LEU A 68 29.18 -5.40 13.20
C LEU A 68 29.95 -6.69 12.93
N LYS A 69 30.28 -7.00 11.68
CA LYS A 69 31.11 -8.16 11.31
C LYS A 69 32.47 -8.09 12.00
N ASN A 70 33.06 -6.90 12.08
CA ASN A 70 34.33 -6.67 12.79
C ASN A 70 34.24 -6.91 14.31
N GLN A 71 33.02 -7.08 14.84
CA GLN A 71 32.73 -7.36 16.24
C GLN A 71 32.12 -8.76 16.44
N ASN A 72 32.08 -9.61 15.41
CA ASN A 72 31.36 -10.90 15.40
C ASN A 72 29.87 -10.78 15.80
N ARG A 73 29.18 -9.74 15.31
CA ARG A 73 27.76 -9.46 15.61
C ARG A 73 26.92 -9.32 14.34
N SER A 74 25.60 -9.45 14.46
CA SER A 74 24.62 -9.15 13.41
C SER A 74 23.37 -8.47 13.99
N VAL A 75 22.60 -7.79 13.11
CA VAL A 75 21.28 -7.18 13.38
C VAL A 75 20.19 -7.68 12.43
N ASP A 76 20.44 -8.76 11.67
CA ASP A 76 19.52 -9.25 10.64
C ASP A 76 18.12 -9.57 11.19
N GLU A 77 18.06 -10.22 12.36
CA GLU A 77 16.79 -10.55 13.03
C GLU A 77 16.02 -9.30 13.44
N PHE A 78 16.72 -8.28 13.94
CA PHE A 78 16.09 -6.99 14.27
C PHE A 78 15.52 -6.32 13.02
N ILE A 79 16.32 -6.23 11.95
CA ILE A 79 15.91 -5.58 10.69
C ILE A 79 14.68 -6.29 10.13
N SER A 80 14.72 -7.63 10.06
CA SER A 80 13.61 -8.46 9.60
C SER A 80 12.36 -8.23 10.44
N CYS A 81 12.49 -8.24 11.77
CA CYS A 81 11.37 -8.00 12.69
C CYS A 81 10.71 -6.64 12.46
N VAL A 82 11.50 -5.56 12.36
CA VAL A 82 10.98 -4.21 12.13
C VAL A 82 10.29 -4.09 10.77
N GLN A 83 10.87 -4.69 9.73
CA GLN A 83 10.27 -4.70 8.39
C GLN A 83 8.94 -5.45 8.38
N ILE A 84 8.84 -6.62 9.01
CA ILE A 84 7.59 -7.40 9.11
C ILE A 84 6.54 -6.60 9.88
N ASN A 85 6.93 -5.97 10.99
CA ASN A 85 6.02 -5.13 11.79
C ASN A 85 5.43 -3.99 10.98
N LEU A 86 6.29 -3.19 10.32
CA LEU A 86 5.87 -2.02 9.55
C LEU A 86 5.03 -2.42 8.35
N ARG A 87 5.45 -3.45 7.60
CA ARG A 87 4.68 -3.99 6.47
C ARG A 87 3.28 -4.41 6.92
N SER A 88 3.16 -5.09 8.05
CA SER A 88 1.89 -5.64 8.53
C SER A 88 0.97 -4.55 9.09
N ASN A 89 1.52 -3.58 9.82
CA ASN A 89 0.78 -2.39 10.25
C ASN A 89 0.23 -1.60 9.06
N ARG A 90 1.06 -1.34 8.04
CA ARG A 90 0.61 -0.62 6.84
C ARG A 90 -0.34 -1.45 5.97
N GLY A 91 -0.15 -2.76 5.93
CA GLY A 91 -1.09 -3.69 5.31
C GLY A 91 -2.47 -3.62 5.96
N LYS A 92 -2.54 -3.60 7.29
CA LYS A 92 -3.79 -3.45 8.05
C LYS A 92 -4.49 -2.11 7.78
N ASN A 93 -3.72 -1.02 7.76
CA ASN A 93 -4.27 0.31 7.43
C ASN A 93 -4.79 0.36 5.98
N PHE A 94 -4.10 -0.30 5.04
CA PHE A 94 -4.54 -0.39 3.65
C PHE A 94 -5.86 -1.13 3.53
N THR A 95 -5.98 -2.29 4.18
CA THR A 95 -7.22 -3.06 4.18
C THR A 95 -8.39 -2.31 4.78
N GLU A 96 -8.17 -1.52 5.84
CA GLU A 96 -9.18 -0.65 6.43
C GLU A 96 -9.62 0.46 5.45
N ALA A 97 -8.65 1.16 4.84
CA ALA A 97 -8.93 2.23 3.88
C ALA A 97 -9.72 1.73 2.67
N ILE A 98 -9.35 0.57 2.11
CA ILE A 98 -10.11 -0.02 1.01
C ILE A 98 -11.50 -0.45 1.48
N SER A 99 -11.65 -1.07 2.66
CA SER A 99 -12.97 -1.45 3.18
C SER A 99 -13.90 -0.25 3.34
N GLN A 100 -13.38 0.90 3.79
CA GLN A 100 -14.14 2.15 3.86
C GLN A 100 -14.52 2.67 2.47
N PHE A 101 -13.56 2.64 1.52
CA PHE A 101 -13.82 3.02 0.13
C PHE A 101 -14.94 2.17 -0.49
N MET A 102 -14.98 0.86 -0.23
CA MET A 102 -16.03 -0.03 -0.75
C MET A 102 -17.44 0.28 -0.20
N LYS A 103 -17.54 1.01 0.91
CA LYS A 103 -18.82 1.36 1.55
C LYS A 103 -19.33 2.72 1.12
N ILE A 104 -18.63 3.43 0.24
CA ILE A 104 -19.11 4.71 -0.28
C ILE A 104 -20.31 4.48 -1.22
N LYS A 105 -21.20 5.47 -1.31
CA LYS A 105 -22.43 5.39 -2.12
C LYS A 105 -22.18 5.09 -3.61
N THR A 106 -21.01 5.44 -4.12
CA THR A 106 -20.60 5.17 -5.51
C THR A 106 -20.44 3.68 -5.80
N VAL A 107 -20.16 2.88 -4.76
CA VAL A 107 -19.79 1.45 -4.88
C VAL A 107 -20.82 0.54 -4.21
N LEU A 108 -21.44 1.01 -3.13
CA LEU A 108 -22.32 0.21 -2.31
C LEU A 108 -23.62 -0.17 -3.05
N GLY A 109 -23.95 -1.46 -3.06
CA GLY A 109 -25.23 -1.98 -3.56
C GLY A 109 -25.28 -2.22 -5.07
N THR A 110 -24.16 -2.03 -5.76
CA THR A 110 -24.06 -2.27 -7.19
C THR A 110 -23.96 -3.76 -7.53
N LYS A 111 -24.12 -4.12 -8.81
CA LYS A 111 -24.11 -5.53 -9.24
C LYS A 111 -22.76 -6.19 -8.94
N TYR A 112 -21.65 -5.56 -9.32
CA TYR A 112 -20.33 -6.16 -9.06
C TYR A 112 -20.04 -6.20 -7.55
N TYR A 113 -20.41 -5.16 -6.80
CA TYR A 113 -20.31 -5.17 -5.35
C TYR A 113 -21.03 -6.39 -4.78
N ASN A 114 -22.30 -6.60 -5.13
CA ASN A 114 -23.08 -7.74 -4.64
C ASN A 114 -22.50 -9.10 -5.08
N ASP A 115 -22.00 -9.20 -6.30
CA ASP A 115 -21.43 -10.44 -6.85
C ASP A 115 -20.08 -10.80 -6.21
N THR A 116 -19.34 -9.82 -5.70
CA THR A 116 -17.97 -10.02 -5.20
C THR A 116 -17.80 -9.83 -3.70
N ILE A 117 -18.77 -9.21 -2.99
CA ILE A 117 -18.64 -8.82 -1.58
C ILE A 117 -18.28 -9.97 -0.64
N GLU A 118 -18.76 -11.18 -0.92
CA GLU A 118 -18.40 -12.35 -0.12
C GLU A 118 -16.92 -12.74 -0.29
N THR A 119 -16.45 -12.81 -1.53
CA THR A 119 -15.04 -13.07 -1.87
C THR A 119 -14.14 -11.99 -1.25
N TRP A 120 -14.59 -10.74 -1.28
CA TRP A 120 -13.91 -9.61 -0.64
C TRP A 120 -13.78 -9.76 0.85
N ASN A 121 -14.90 -9.96 1.54
CA ASN A 121 -14.93 -10.09 3.00
C ASN A 121 -14.03 -11.24 3.45
N ASN A 122 -14.04 -12.36 2.72
CA ASN A 122 -13.16 -13.49 2.98
C ASN A 122 -11.68 -13.15 2.78
N CYS A 123 -11.33 -12.43 1.71
CA CYS A 123 -9.94 -12.00 1.46
C CYS A 123 -9.46 -11.00 2.53
N PHE A 124 -10.27 -10.00 2.85
CA PHE A 124 -9.97 -9.00 3.88
C PHE A 124 -9.79 -9.64 5.25
N SER A 125 -10.69 -10.54 5.63
CA SER A 125 -10.60 -11.25 6.92
C SER A 125 -9.30 -12.04 7.02
N LYS A 126 -8.95 -12.82 5.98
CA LYS A 126 -7.69 -13.59 5.94
C LYS A 126 -6.46 -12.69 6.01
N MET A 127 -6.46 -11.57 5.30
CA MET A 127 -5.34 -10.62 5.35
C MET A 127 -5.22 -9.94 6.71
N ASN A 128 -6.34 -9.48 7.29
CA ASN A 128 -6.34 -8.86 8.61
C ASN A 128 -5.83 -9.83 9.67
N ALA A 129 -6.32 -11.06 9.69
CA ALA A 129 -5.84 -12.10 10.60
C ALA A 129 -4.33 -12.29 10.46
N LYS A 130 -3.82 -12.35 9.22
CA LYS A 130 -2.38 -12.50 8.99
C LYS A 130 -1.57 -11.28 9.47
N PHE A 131 -2.05 -10.07 9.22
CA PHE A 131 -1.37 -8.87 9.70
C PHE A 131 -1.39 -8.76 11.22
N GLU A 132 -2.49 -9.14 11.88
CA GLU A 132 -2.59 -9.15 13.33
C GLU A 132 -1.63 -10.16 13.95
N GLU A 133 -1.57 -11.37 13.40
CA GLU A 133 -0.57 -12.38 13.78
C GLU A 133 0.85 -11.82 13.67
N ASP A 134 1.20 -11.26 12.51
CA ASP A 134 2.53 -10.71 12.25
C ASP A 134 2.84 -9.55 13.22
N ILE A 135 1.88 -8.65 13.49
CA ILE A 135 2.06 -7.53 14.43
C ILE A 135 2.28 -8.05 15.86
N VAL A 136 1.51 -9.04 16.33
CA VAL A 136 1.65 -9.62 17.67
C VAL A 136 3.01 -10.32 17.83
N ASN A 137 3.46 -11.02 16.79
CA ASN A 137 4.73 -11.73 16.81
C ASN A 137 5.93 -10.80 16.68
N HIS A 138 5.77 -9.65 16.01
CA HIS A 138 6.86 -8.71 15.72
C HIS A 138 6.60 -7.32 16.30
N ARG A 139 5.92 -7.17 17.44
CA ARG A 139 5.72 -5.85 18.05
C ARG A 139 7.05 -5.12 18.21
N ILE A 140 7.04 -3.79 18.09
CA ILE A 140 8.29 -3.01 18.12
C ILE A 140 9.12 -3.27 19.38
N ASP A 141 8.45 -3.50 20.52
CA ASP A 141 9.12 -3.88 21.78
C ASP A 141 9.81 -5.25 21.71
N LYS A 142 9.21 -6.22 21.01
CA LYS A 142 9.84 -7.53 20.76
C LYS A 142 11.04 -7.36 19.82
N CYS A 143 10.93 -6.55 18.78
CA CYS A 143 12.05 -6.26 17.90
C CYS A 143 13.19 -5.57 18.66
N ASN A 144 12.88 -4.56 19.49
CA ASN A 144 13.88 -3.83 20.28
C ASN A 144 14.64 -4.75 21.24
N LYS A 145 14.00 -5.80 21.78
CA LYS A 145 14.66 -6.81 22.64
C LYS A 145 15.69 -7.67 21.92
N LEU A 146 15.68 -7.72 20.58
CA LEU A 146 16.72 -8.40 19.79
C LEU A 146 18.04 -7.62 19.79
N ILE A 147 18.02 -6.36 20.23
CA ILE A 147 19.21 -5.52 20.35
C ILE A 147 19.63 -5.49 21.82
N THR A 148 20.72 -6.17 22.13
CA THR A 148 21.25 -6.25 23.49
C THR A 148 22.12 -5.05 23.88
N GLN A 149 22.48 -4.17 22.92
CA GLN A 149 23.32 -2.98 23.16
C GLN A 149 23.05 -1.88 22.12
N THR A 150 23.39 -0.62 22.43
CA THR A 150 23.26 0.50 21.49
C THR A 150 24.19 0.33 20.28
N ILE A 151 23.62 0.27 19.06
CA ILE A 151 24.38 0.14 17.80
C ILE A 151 24.35 1.48 17.05
N PRO A 152 25.50 2.11 16.80
CA PRO A 152 25.58 3.34 16.01
C PRO A 152 24.95 3.18 14.62
N GLY A 153 24.14 4.15 14.19
CA GLY A 153 23.50 4.14 12.87
C GLY A 153 22.20 3.33 12.77
N LEU A 154 21.87 2.52 13.79
CA LEU A 154 20.64 1.73 13.83
C LEU A 154 19.37 2.59 13.81
N GLY A 155 19.37 3.72 14.56
CA GLY A 155 18.25 4.66 14.56
C GLY A 155 18.00 5.28 13.19
N LEU A 156 19.07 5.55 12.44
CA LEU A 156 18.98 6.08 11.08
C LEU A 156 18.46 5.03 10.09
N LEU A 157 18.92 3.77 10.20
CA LEU A 157 18.36 2.66 9.43
C LEU A 157 16.87 2.49 9.69
N ARG A 158 16.44 2.50 10.97
CA ARG A 158 15.03 2.42 11.34
C ARG A 158 14.21 3.54 10.72
N LYS A 159 14.71 4.78 10.73
CA LYS A 159 14.06 5.93 10.09
C LYS A 159 13.84 5.68 8.59
N PHE A 160 14.87 5.22 7.87
CA PHE A 160 14.74 4.93 6.44
C PHE A 160 13.78 3.79 6.14
N ILE A 161 13.74 2.75 6.98
CA ILE A 161 12.75 1.66 6.86
C ILE A 161 11.33 2.21 7.02
N ILE A 162 11.07 3.06 8.02
CA ILE A 162 9.76 3.69 8.22
C ILE A 162 9.39 4.54 7.00
N GLU A 163 10.30 5.42 6.54
CA GLU A 163 10.07 6.26 5.37
C GLU A 163 9.76 5.44 4.11
N TYR A 164 10.46 4.33 3.89
CA TYR A 164 10.20 3.45 2.76
C TYR A 164 8.78 2.87 2.83
N TYR A 165 8.38 2.28 3.96
CA TYR A 165 7.06 1.66 4.07
C TYR A 165 5.91 2.67 4.04
N ASP A 166 6.10 3.86 4.61
CA ASP A 166 5.10 4.95 4.55
C ASP A 166 4.93 5.49 3.13
N ASN A 167 6.04 5.73 2.42
CA ASN A 167 5.98 6.18 1.03
C ASN A 167 5.39 5.09 0.11
N ASN A 168 5.72 3.82 0.36
CA ASN A 168 5.18 2.70 -0.41
C ASN A 168 3.67 2.52 -0.17
N PHE A 169 3.22 2.64 1.09
CA PHE A 169 1.79 2.63 1.42
C PHE A 169 1.03 3.75 0.67
N GLU A 170 1.50 4.98 0.78
CA GLU A 170 0.87 6.12 0.11
C GLU A 170 0.91 5.98 -1.41
N TYR A 171 2.03 5.53 -1.99
CA TYR A 171 2.14 5.29 -3.42
C TYR A 171 1.09 4.27 -3.89
N ASN A 172 1.00 3.10 -3.24
CA ASN A 172 0.04 2.06 -3.64
C ASN A 172 -1.41 2.51 -3.50
N LYS A 173 -1.73 3.26 -2.44
CA LYS A 173 -3.06 3.84 -2.25
C LYS A 173 -3.43 4.80 -3.38
N TRP A 174 -2.55 5.72 -3.74
CA TRP A 174 -2.82 6.70 -4.80
C TRP A 174 -2.78 6.07 -6.19
N LEU A 175 -1.94 5.06 -6.42
CA LEU A 175 -1.90 4.31 -7.67
C LEU A 175 -3.22 3.58 -7.88
N PHE A 176 -3.75 2.98 -6.82
CA PHE A 176 -5.04 2.33 -6.85
C PHE A 176 -6.16 3.30 -7.28
N ILE A 177 -6.21 4.49 -6.66
CA ILE A 177 -7.18 5.53 -7.00
C ILE A 177 -6.98 6.01 -8.44
N HIS A 178 -5.73 6.23 -8.87
CA HIS A 178 -5.41 6.66 -10.23
C HIS A 178 -5.94 5.70 -11.29
N GLU A 179 -5.64 4.40 -11.16
CA GLU A 179 -6.08 3.39 -12.12
C GLU A 179 -7.60 3.27 -12.17
N ALA A 180 -8.26 3.37 -11.01
CA ALA A 180 -9.72 3.41 -10.97
C ALA A 180 -10.30 4.59 -11.76
N LEU A 181 -9.77 5.80 -11.55
CA LEU A 181 -10.23 7.00 -12.23
C LEU A 181 -9.95 6.93 -13.74
N LYS A 182 -8.79 6.42 -14.15
CA LYS A 182 -8.46 6.21 -15.57
C LYS A 182 -9.46 5.30 -16.27
N ASN A 183 -9.79 4.17 -15.64
CA ASN A 183 -10.78 3.25 -16.16
C ASN A 183 -12.16 3.89 -16.30
N ILE A 184 -12.58 4.73 -15.34
CA ILE A 184 -13.85 5.48 -15.46
C ILE A 184 -13.86 6.36 -16.71
N VAL A 185 -12.75 7.04 -17.01
CA VAL A 185 -12.62 7.93 -18.17
C VAL A 185 -12.58 7.15 -19.47
N GLU A 186 -11.76 6.10 -19.55
CA GLU A 186 -11.62 5.26 -20.76
C GLU A 186 -12.97 4.64 -21.16
N GLU A 187 -13.75 4.19 -20.19
CA GLU A 187 -15.08 3.65 -20.47
C GLU A 187 -16.07 4.73 -20.95
N HIS A 188 -16.04 5.94 -20.38
CA HIS A 188 -16.86 7.05 -20.87
C HIS A 188 -16.53 7.44 -22.31
N GLU A 189 -15.25 7.42 -22.66
CA GLU A 189 -14.80 7.73 -24.03
C GLU A 189 -15.13 6.62 -25.03
N ASN A 190 -15.05 5.35 -24.62
CA ASN A 190 -15.26 4.19 -25.49
C ASN A 190 -16.72 3.73 -25.60
N SER A 191 -17.58 4.05 -24.62
CA SER A 191 -19.00 3.65 -24.61
C SER A 191 -19.88 4.45 -25.58
N GLY A 192 -19.32 5.45 -26.29
CA GLY A 192 -20.05 6.25 -27.27
C GLY A 192 -21.16 7.13 -26.67
N VAL A 193 -21.14 7.35 -25.36
CA VAL A 193 -22.08 8.23 -24.65
C VAL A 193 -21.51 9.65 -24.62
N LEU A 194 -21.36 10.26 -25.80
CA LEU A 194 -21.17 11.69 -26.00
C LEU A 194 -22.02 12.16 -27.18
#